data_AF-A0A933V699-F1
#
_entry.id   AF-A0A933V699-F1
#
_cell.length_a   1.000
_cell.length_b   1.000
_cell.length_c   1.000
_cell.angle_alpha   90.00
_cell.angle_beta   90.00
_cell.angle_gamma   90.00
#
_symmetry.space_group_name_H-M   'P 1'
#
loop_
_entity.id
_entity.type
_entity.pdbx_description
1 polymer ?
#
loop_
_entity_poly.entity_id
_entity_poly.type
_entity_poly.pdbx_seq_one_letter_code
_entity_poly.pdbx_strand_id
1 'polypeptide(L)'
;VALTEFDELHPKHRALRDLLESRGLIVSWLSAAEHDRYMAYVQALAHFVLLGFAATLGKAGVQPSEILKLRTPNFQFLYAFASRVLKLSTTTTGAIQTTQDAARIRESVIATLIEMNEAFRQAGTAQECAKVIERLRSPLAQ
;
A
#
# COMPACT_ATOMS: atom_id res chain seq x y z
N VAL A 1 -10.61 1.47 -12.61
CA VAL A 1 -9.49 1.45 -13.57
C VAL A 1 -9.17 2.89 -13.92
N ALA A 2 -7.90 3.27 -13.81
CA ALA A 2 -7.45 4.57 -14.26
C ALA A 2 -7.03 4.47 -15.73
N LEU A 3 -7.58 5.32 -16.59
CA LEU A 3 -7.11 5.53 -17.96
C LEU A 3 -6.24 6.79 -17.98
N THR A 4 -5.04 6.67 -18.51
CA THR A 4 -4.14 7.80 -18.75
C THR A 4 -4.29 8.31 -20.17
N GLU A 5 -4.11 9.62 -20.38
CA GLU A 5 -4.16 10.24 -21.72
C GLU A 5 -5.50 10.01 -22.45
N PHE A 6 -6.59 9.93 -21.67
CA PHE A 6 -7.92 9.70 -22.20
C PHE A 6 -8.50 10.97 -22.84
N ASP A 7 -8.69 10.92 -24.15
CA ASP A 7 -9.49 11.89 -24.91
C ASP A 7 -10.96 11.44 -25.07
N GLU A 8 -11.90 12.19 -24.48
CA GLU A 8 -13.35 11.97 -24.62
C GLU A 8 -13.85 12.13 -26.06
N LEU A 9 -13.19 12.95 -26.88
CA LEU A 9 -13.60 13.18 -28.27
C LEU A 9 -13.16 12.04 -29.18
N HIS A 10 -12.19 11.22 -28.76
CA HIS A 10 -11.68 10.12 -29.54
C HIS A 10 -12.62 8.88 -29.50
N PRO A 11 -13.20 8.43 -30.63
CA PRO A 11 -14.21 7.37 -30.64
C PRO A 11 -13.77 6.03 -30.03
N LYS A 12 -12.50 5.64 -30.23
CA LYS A 12 -11.98 4.39 -29.65
C LYS A 12 -11.82 4.47 -28.13
N HIS A 13 -11.54 5.66 -27.60
CA HIS A 13 -11.40 5.86 -26.16
C HIS A 13 -12.76 5.72 -25.48
N ARG A 14 -13.79 6.37 -26.01
CA ARG A 14 -15.17 6.18 -25.54
C ARG A 14 -15.61 4.72 -25.61
N ALA A 15 -15.40 4.05 -26.74
CA ALA A 15 -15.76 2.65 -26.87
C ALA A 15 -15.07 1.74 -25.84
N LEU A 16 -13.79 2.01 -25.53
CA LEU A 16 -13.06 1.30 -24.48
C LEU A 16 -13.64 1.58 -23.09
N ARG A 17 -13.93 2.85 -22.76
CA ARG A 17 -14.58 3.22 -21.49
C ARG A 17 -15.91 2.51 -21.35
N ASP A 18 -16.79 2.62 -22.34
CA ASP A 18 -18.14 2.05 -22.29
C ASP A 18 -18.07 0.52 -22.14
N LEU A 19 -17.11 -0.13 -22.80
CA LEU A 19 -16.84 -1.55 -22.61
C LEU A 19 -16.45 -1.86 -21.16
N LEU A 20 -15.53 -1.10 -20.56
CA LEU A 20 -15.10 -1.32 -19.17
C LEU A 20 -16.25 -1.09 -18.18
N GLU A 21 -17.00 0.00 -18.34
CA GLU A 21 -18.13 0.34 -17.49
C GLU A 21 -19.26 -0.69 -17.61
N SER A 22 -19.52 -1.22 -18.83
CA SER A 22 -20.49 -2.30 -19.03
C SER A 22 -20.14 -3.59 -18.29
N ARG A 23 -18.88 -3.75 -17.85
CA ARG A 23 -18.39 -4.87 -17.03
C ARG A 23 -18.34 -4.55 -15.53
N GLY A 24 -18.90 -3.41 -15.11
CA GLY A 24 -18.97 -2.99 -13.70
C GLY A 24 -17.69 -2.34 -13.17
N LEU A 25 -16.76 -1.94 -14.05
CA LEU A 25 -15.56 -1.23 -13.62
C LEU A 25 -15.89 0.26 -13.48
N ILE A 26 -15.50 0.84 -12.34
CA ILE A 26 -15.46 2.30 -12.19
C ILE A 26 -14.25 2.81 -12.99
N VAL A 27 -14.48 3.62 -14.01
CA VAL A 27 -13.42 4.22 -14.83
C VAL A 27 -13.12 5.63 -14.32
N SER A 28 -11.85 5.97 -14.21
CA SER A 28 -11.38 7.31 -13.84
C SER A 28 -10.34 7.78 -14.84
N TRP A 29 -10.28 9.07 -15.11
CA TRP A 29 -9.32 9.65 -16.05
C TRP A 29 -8.32 10.50 -15.28
N LEU A 30 -7.05 10.29 -15.57
CA LEU A 30 -5.94 10.98 -14.95
C LEU A 30 -4.93 11.34 -16.03
N SER A 31 -4.21 12.45 -15.85
CA SER A 31 -2.94 12.60 -16.58
C SER A 31 -1.95 11.52 -16.16
N ALA A 32 -0.94 11.24 -17.00
CA ALA A 32 0.11 10.29 -16.64
C ALA A 32 0.81 10.67 -15.32
N ALA A 33 1.07 11.97 -15.12
CA ALA A 33 1.69 12.48 -13.89
C ALA A 33 0.79 12.28 -12.64
N GLU A 34 -0.52 12.50 -12.76
CA GLU A 34 -1.45 12.24 -11.65
C GLU A 34 -1.57 10.76 -11.33
N HIS A 35 -1.62 9.92 -12.37
CA HIS A 35 -1.64 8.47 -12.22
C HIS A 35 -0.42 8.00 -11.41
N ASP A 36 0.79 8.40 -11.81
CA ASP A 36 2.01 7.97 -11.13
C ASP A 36 2.08 8.48 -9.69
N ARG A 37 1.69 9.74 -9.47
CA ARG A 37 1.60 10.33 -8.13
C ARG A 37 0.63 9.56 -7.23
N TYR A 38 -0.55 9.19 -7.71
CA TYR A 38 -1.51 8.42 -6.91
C TYR A 38 -1.07 6.97 -6.73
N MET A 39 -0.50 6.34 -7.75
CA MET A 39 0.02 4.97 -7.65
C MET A 39 1.23 4.85 -6.73
N ALA A 40 1.96 5.94 -6.46
CA ALA A 40 2.94 5.97 -5.38
C ALA A 40 2.33 5.57 -4.02
N TYR A 41 1.13 6.06 -3.70
CA TYR A 41 0.43 5.69 -2.47
C TYR A 41 -0.32 4.37 -2.59
N VAL A 42 -1.07 4.19 -3.68
CA VAL A 42 -1.96 3.02 -3.84
C VAL A 42 -1.19 1.74 -4.10
N GLN A 43 -0.12 1.82 -4.90
CA GLN A 43 0.70 0.67 -5.26
C GLN A 43 2.02 0.68 -4.51
N ALA A 44 2.89 1.67 -4.73
CA ALA A 44 4.27 1.57 -4.26
C ALA A 44 4.36 1.48 -2.73
N LEU A 45 3.67 2.35 -1.99
CA LEU A 45 3.61 2.32 -0.53
C LEU A 45 3.00 1.01 -0.02
N ALA A 46 1.83 0.62 -0.54
CA ALA A 46 1.15 -0.60 -0.11
C ALA A 46 2.02 -1.85 -0.29
N HIS A 47 2.64 -2.01 -1.48
CA HIS A 47 3.53 -3.13 -1.75
C HIS A 47 4.78 -3.08 -0.87
N PHE A 48 5.36 -1.89 -0.66
CA PHE A 48 6.57 -1.75 0.15
C PHE A 48 6.32 -2.11 1.61
N VAL A 49 5.20 -1.68 2.20
CA VAL A 49 4.83 -2.05 3.58
C VAL A 49 4.60 -3.56 3.71
N LEU A 50 3.93 -4.18 2.74
CA LEU A 50 3.69 -5.63 2.74
C LEU A 50 4.99 -6.43 2.55
N LEU A 51 5.90 -5.96 1.71
CA LEU A 51 7.24 -6.54 1.55
C LEU A 51 8.07 -6.39 2.82
N GLY A 52 8.03 -5.22 3.46
CA GLY A 52 8.68 -4.97 4.74
C GLY A 52 8.14 -5.86 5.85
N PHE A 53 6.82 -6.06 5.91
CA PHE A 53 6.17 -7.00 6.82
C PHE A 53 6.69 -8.43 6.62
N ALA A 54 6.70 -8.91 5.37
CA ALA A 54 7.21 -10.25 5.06
C ALA A 54 8.71 -10.39 5.37
N ALA A 55 9.52 -9.38 5.04
CA ALA A 55 10.95 -9.36 5.30
C ALA A 55 11.25 -9.38 6.81
N THR A 56 10.47 -8.67 7.63
CA THR A 56 10.59 -8.69 9.09
C THR A 56 10.31 -10.09 9.65
N LEU A 57 9.24 -10.76 9.20
CA LEU A 57 8.95 -12.14 9.62
C LEU A 57 10.10 -13.10 9.25
N GLY A 58 10.61 -13.00 8.03
CA GLY A 58 11.74 -13.81 7.56
C GLY A 58 13.01 -13.56 8.36
N LYS A 59 13.35 -12.29 8.62
CA LYS A 59 14.53 -11.89 9.41
C LYS A 59 14.45 -12.34 10.86
N ALA A 60 13.26 -12.35 11.45
CA ALA A 60 13.02 -12.83 12.81
C ALA A 60 13.04 -14.37 12.92
N GLY A 61 13.18 -15.10 11.81
CA GLY A 61 13.22 -16.57 11.80
C GLY A 61 11.88 -17.22 12.16
N VAL A 62 10.79 -16.48 12.04
CA VAL A 62 9.46 -16.94 12.45
C VAL A 62 8.93 -17.96 11.45
N GLN A 63 8.51 -19.12 11.95
CA GLN A 63 7.94 -20.16 11.10
C GLN A 63 6.47 -19.86 10.77
N PRO A 64 6.08 -19.75 9.49
CA PRO A 64 4.69 -19.48 9.12
C PRO A 64 3.69 -20.48 9.68
N SER A 65 4.06 -21.76 9.74
CA SER A 65 3.23 -22.84 10.27
C SER A 65 2.89 -22.67 11.76
N GLU A 66 3.71 -21.96 12.52
CA GLU A 66 3.50 -21.72 13.95
C GLU A 66 2.62 -20.49 14.17
N ILE A 67 2.95 -19.36 13.56
CA ILE A 67 2.19 -18.11 13.75
C ILE A 67 0.80 -18.15 13.12
N LEU A 68 0.61 -18.91 12.05
CA LEU A 68 -0.71 -19.06 11.43
C LEU A 68 -1.70 -19.83 12.33
N LYS A 69 -1.22 -20.59 13.33
CA LYS A 69 -2.08 -21.21 14.35
C LYS A 69 -2.64 -20.18 15.34
N LEU A 70 -1.94 -19.05 15.51
CA LEU A 70 -2.27 -17.97 16.45
C LEU A 70 -2.88 -16.75 15.75
N ARG A 71 -3.22 -16.87 14.47
CA ARG A 71 -3.61 -15.73 13.64
C ARG A 71 -4.85 -15.02 14.20
N THR A 72 -4.71 -13.72 14.41
CA THR A 72 -5.85 -12.81 14.59
C THR A 72 -6.36 -12.36 13.22
N PRO A 73 -7.59 -11.81 13.10
CA PRO A 73 -8.13 -11.35 11.83
C PRO A 73 -7.20 -10.38 11.08
N ASN A 74 -6.66 -9.38 11.79
CA ASN A 74 -5.75 -8.39 11.21
C ASN A 74 -4.46 -9.05 10.69
N PHE A 75 -3.87 -9.95 11.49
CA PHE A 75 -2.68 -10.68 11.08
C PHE A 75 -2.96 -11.55 9.84
N GLN A 76 -4.10 -12.24 9.81
CA GLN A 76 -4.49 -13.09 8.68
C GLN A 76 -4.57 -12.29 7.37
N PHE A 77 -5.18 -11.10 7.39
CA PHE A 77 -5.25 -10.24 6.21
C PHE A 77 -3.87 -9.75 5.76
N LEU A 78 -3.07 -9.22 6.68
CA LEU A 78 -1.72 -8.74 6.35
C LEU A 78 -0.84 -9.86 5.79
N TYR A 79 -0.87 -11.03 6.42
CA TYR A 79 -0.13 -12.20 5.95
C TYR A 79 -0.58 -12.67 4.57
N ALA A 80 -1.90 -12.72 4.33
CA ALA A 80 -2.45 -13.10 3.03
C ALA A 80 -2.08 -12.11 1.93
N PHE A 81 -2.15 -10.80 2.20
CA PHE A 81 -1.77 -9.77 1.23
C PHE A 81 -0.27 -9.76 0.96
N ALA A 82 0.57 -9.90 1.98
CA ALA A 82 2.01 -10.01 1.81
C ALA A 82 2.38 -11.25 0.98
N SER A 83 1.74 -12.39 1.28
CA SER A 83 1.91 -13.62 0.48
C SER A 83 1.46 -13.45 -0.97
N ARG A 84 0.40 -12.68 -1.22
CA ARG A 84 -0.09 -12.39 -2.57
C ARG A 84 0.91 -11.53 -3.33
N VAL A 85 1.45 -10.47 -2.71
CA VAL A 85 2.48 -9.61 -3.30
C VAL A 85 3.72 -10.43 -3.68
N LEU A 86 4.18 -11.32 -2.81
CA LEU A 86 5.34 -12.19 -3.08
C LEU A 86 5.11 -13.20 -4.22
N LYS A 87 3.85 -13.52 -4.54
CA LYS A 87 3.48 -14.41 -5.64
C LYS A 87 3.26 -13.69 -6.97
N LEU A 88 3.19 -12.35 -6.96
CA LEU A 88 3.19 -11.58 -8.19
C LEU A 88 4.52 -11.73 -8.91
N SER A 89 4.53 -11.39 -10.20
CA SER A 89 5.80 -11.29 -10.94
C SER A 89 6.77 -10.36 -10.21
N THR A 90 7.97 -10.85 -9.95
CA THR A 90 9.03 -10.08 -9.30
C THR A 90 9.43 -8.86 -10.14
N THR A 91 9.37 -8.97 -11.47
CA THR A 91 9.63 -7.85 -12.37
C THR A 91 8.53 -6.80 -12.33
N THR A 92 7.26 -7.21 -12.18
CA THR A 92 6.13 -6.27 -12.04
C THR A 92 6.19 -5.53 -10.70
N THR A 93 6.43 -6.26 -9.60
CA THR A 93 6.60 -5.64 -8.29
C THR A 93 7.84 -4.75 -8.25
N GLY A 94 8.93 -5.15 -8.90
CA GLY A 94 10.12 -4.34 -9.09
C GLY A 94 9.82 -3.03 -9.85
N ALA A 95 9.11 -3.11 -10.98
CA ALA A 95 8.75 -1.95 -11.79
C ALA A 95 7.92 -0.92 -11.00
N ILE A 96 6.97 -1.37 -10.19
CA ILE A 96 6.20 -0.51 -9.28
C ILE A 96 7.12 0.25 -8.32
N GLN A 97 8.23 -0.37 -7.89
CA GLN A 97 9.16 0.21 -6.92
C GLN A 97 10.26 1.09 -7.55
N THR A 98 10.47 1.03 -8.87
CA THR A 98 11.59 1.76 -9.50
C THR A 98 11.27 3.22 -9.87
N THR A 99 10.03 3.68 -9.74
CA THR A 99 9.67 5.06 -10.08
C THR A 99 10.22 6.06 -9.07
N GLN A 100 10.36 7.33 -9.50
CA GLN A 100 10.84 8.39 -8.62
C GLN A 100 9.89 8.64 -7.44
N ASP A 101 8.58 8.62 -7.67
CA ASP A 101 7.59 8.78 -6.61
C ASP A 101 7.56 7.58 -5.66
N ALA A 102 7.81 6.36 -6.16
CA ALA A 102 7.99 5.19 -5.32
C ALA A 102 9.22 5.34 -4.39
N ALA A 103 10.32 5.92 -4.89
CA ALA A 103 11.48 6.18 -4.04
C ALA A 103 11.16 7.18 -2.92
N ARG A 104 10.51 8.30 -3.25
CA ARG A 104 10.09 9.32 -2.27
C ARG A 104 9.17 8.75 -1.21
N ILE A 105 8.17 7.94 -1.60
CA ILE A 105 7.21 7.41 -0.63
C ILE A 105 7.83 6.34 0.28
N ARG A 106 8.82 5.57 -0.20
CA ARG A 106 9.60 4.65 0.63
C ARG A 106 10.39 5.38 1.71
N GLU A 107 11.06 6.47 1.34
CA GLU A 107 11.80 7.30 2.31
C GLU A 107 10.85 7.92 3.34
N SER A 108 9.71 8.45 2.86
CA SER A 108 8.70 9.05 3.73
C SER A 108 8.14 8.04 4.74
N VAL A 109 7.74 6.83 4.31
CA VAL A 109 7.18 5.84 5.25
C VAL A 109 8.24 5.34 6.24
N ILE A 110 9.51 5.20 5.83
CA ILE A 110 10.59 4.84 6.75
C ILE A 110 10.74 5.92 7.82
N ALA A 111 10.82 7.18 7.43
CA ALA A 111 10.92 8.30 8.37
C ALA A 111 9.73 8.33 9.35
N THR A 112 8.50 8.20 8.85
CA THR A 112 7.29 8.14 9.69
C THR A 112 7.31 6.96 10.66
N LEU A 113 7.74 5.77 10.23
CA LEU A 113 7.83 4.60 11.11
C LEU A 113 8.90 4.78 12.19
N ILE A 114 10.03 5.43 11.88
CA ILE A 114 11.08 5.77 12.86
C ILE A 114 10.53 6.75 13.91
N GLU A 115 9.92 7.85 13.48
CA GLU A 115 9.30 8.82 14.38
C GLU A 115 8.23 8.20 15.27
N MET A 116 7.38 7.34 14.70
CA MET A 116 6.36 6.60 15.44
C MET A 116 6.97 5.65 16.47
N ASN A 117 8.04 4.92 16.11
CA ASN A 117 8.76 4.06 17.03
C ASN A 117 9.37 4.85 18.19
N GLU A 118 9.97 6.01 17.93
CA GLU A 118 10.49 6.89 18.97
C GLU A 118 9.39 7.40 19.91
N ALA A 119 8.23 7.77 19.38
CA ALA A 119 7.09 8.18 20.19
C ALA A 119 6.59 7.05 21.10
N PHE A 120 6.50 5.81 20.60
CA PHE A 120 6.15 4.65 21.43
C PHE A 120 7.23 4.33 22.46
N ARG A 121 8.51 4.49 22.12
CA ARG A 121 9.63 4.27 23.06
C ARG A 121 9.63 5.26 24.23
N GLN A 122 9.18 6.49 23.99
CA GLN A 122 9.06 7.53 25.01
C GLN A 122 7.80 7.38 25.87
N ALA A 123 6.78 6.68 25.39
CA ALA A 123 5.58 6.39 26.17
C ALA A 123 5.86 5.29 27.20
N GLY A 124 5.89 5.65 28.48
CA GLY A 124 6.15 4.72 29.58
C GLY A 124 4.92 3.94 30.04
N THR A 125 3.72 4.36 29.61
CA THR A 125 2.45 3.79 30.03
C THR A 125 1.51 3.52 28.85
N ALA A 126 0.54 2.63 29.06
CA ALA A 126 -0.50 2.33 28.06
C ALA A 126 -1.31 3.58 27.67
N GLN A 127 -1.57 4.48 28.62
CA GLN A 127 -2.28 5.74 28.41
C GLN A 127 -1.47 6.70 27.53
N GLU A 128 -0.14 6.72 27.66
CA GLU A 128 0.73 7.52 26.79
C GLU A 128 0.79 6.93 25.38
N CYS A 129 0.89 5.59 25.25
CA CYS A 129 0.79 4.91 23.95
C CYS A 129 -0.56 5.21 23.26
N ALA A 130 -1.67 5.25 24.01
CA ALA A 130 -2.98 5.60 23.47
C ALA A 130 -2.98 7.01 22.85
N LYS A 131 -2.29 7.98 23.46
CA LYS A 131 -2.14 9.33 22.89
C LYS A 131 -1.37 9.32 21.56
N VAL A 132 -0.37 8.45 21.42
CA VAL A 132 0.34 8.25 20.13
C VAL A 132 -0.63 7.74 19.07
N ILE A 133 -1.46 6.75 19.41
CA ILE A 133 -2.46 6.16 18.49
C ILE A 133 -3.55 7.18 18.10
N GLU A 134 -4.07 7.96 19.05
CA GLU A 134 -5.12 8.94 18.77
C GLU A 134 -4.68 10.03 17.78
N ARG A 135 -3.40 10.41 17.79
CA ARG A 135 -2.85 11.36 16.80
C ARG A 135 -2.94 10.81 15.37
N LEU A 136 -2.88 9.49 15.19
CA LEU A 136 -2.97 8.82 13.89
C LEU A 136 -4.41 8.70 13.37
N ARG A 137 -5.42 8.87 14.24
CA ARG A 137 -6.84 8.72 13.89
C ARG A 137 -7.37 9.90 13.04
N SER A 138 -6.71 11.06 13.10
CA SER A 138 -7.19 12.35 12.57
C SER A 138 -7.56 12.36 11.06
N PRO A 139 -6.78 11.78 10.12
CA PRO A 139 -7.15 11.76 8.70
C PRO A 139 -7.92 10.50 8.24
N LEU A 140 -8.02 9.45 9.05
CA LEU A 140 -8.57 8.14 8.66
C LEU A 140 -9.93 7.81 9.27
N ALA A 141 -10.43 8.64 10.20
CA ALA A 141 -11.72 8.46 10.85
C ALA A 141 -12.85 9.32 10.25
N GLN A 142 -12.66 9.81 9.02
CA GLN A 142 -13.71 10.47 8.24
C GLN A 142 -14.59 9.43 7.53
#